data_AF-A0A1R3FXV1-F1
#
_entry.id   AF-A0A1R3FXV1-F1
#
_cell.length_a   1.000
_cell.length_b   1.000
_cell.length_c   1.000
_cell.angle_alpha   90.00
_cell.angle_beta   90.00
_cell.angle_gamma   90.00
#
_symmetry.space_group_name_H-M   'P 1'
#
loop_
_entity.id
_entity.type
_entity.pdbx_description
1 polymer ?
#
loop_
_entity_poly.entity_id
_entity_poly.type
_entity_poly.pdbx_seq_one_letter_code
_entity_poly.pdbx_strand_id
1 'polypeptide(L)'
;MASSQSGTLRELAYDFVKLDRFDGGNFRRWQKRMHFLLSTLNVVHVLTTPRLEESEPEPIAATRERQKWDNADYMCMGHILN
;
A
#
# COMPACT_ATOMS: atom_id res chain seq x y z
N MET A 1 0.37 0.40 -41.42
CA MET A 1 -0.39 1.17 -40.41
C MET A 1 0.22 0.86 -39.06
N ALA A 2 0.49 1.89 -38.26
CA ALA A 2 1.43 1.88 -37.14
C ALA A 2 1.15 0.76 -36.11
N SER A 3 2.16 -0.08 -35.87
CA SER A 3 2.29 -0.82 -34.63
C SER A 3 2.63 0.17 -33.52
N SER A 4 1.84 0.19 -32.44
CA SER A 4 2.30 0.29 -31.05
C SER A 4 1.10 0.51 -30.14
N GLN A 5 0.70 -0.51 -29.41
CA GLN A 5 0.11 -0.31 -28.08
C GLN A 5 0.89 -1.17 -27.10
N SER A 6 2.16 -0.79 -26.89
CA SER A 6 2.85 -1.13 -25.65
C SER A 6 2.57 0.03 -24.69
N GLY A 7 1.36 0.04 -24.12
CA GLY A 7 1.06 0.86 -22.96
C GLY A 7 1.92 0.34 -21.82
N THR A 8 3.05 1.00 -21.62
CA THR A 8 4.11 0.52 -20.72
C THR A 8 3.54 0.38 -19.31
N LEU A 9 3.97 -0.62 -18.54
CA LEU A 9 3.55 -0.86 -17.14
C LEU A 9 3.46 0.42 -16.26
N ARG A 10 4.25 1.44 -16.61
CA ARG A 10 4.25 2.78 -16.02
C ARG A 10 2.95 3.56 -16.21
N GLU A 11 2.31 3.44 -17.37
CA GLU A 11 1.05 4.11 -17.69
C GLU A 11 -0.09 3.50 -16.86
N LEU A 12 -0.13 2.17 -16.77
CA LEU A 12 -1.05 1.46 -15.88
C LEU A 12 -0.81 1.83 -14.41
N ALA A 13 0.44 1.82 -13.96
CA ALA A 13 0.78 2.20 -12.58
C ALA A 13 0.40 3.65 -12.27
N TYR A 14 0.58 4.58 -13.24
CA TYR A 14 0.18 5.97 -13.10
C TYR A 14 -1.35 6.14 -13.04
N ASP A 15 -2.09 5.43 -13.90
CA ASP A 15 -3.55 5.45 -13.91
C ASP A 15 -4.12 4.86 -12.61
N PHE A 16 -3.50 3.81 -12.05
CA PHE A 16 -3.84 3.30 -10.72
C PHE A 16 -3.63 4.37 -9.64
N VAL A 17 -2.43 4.98 -9.57
CA VAL A 17 -2.13 6.05 -8.60
C VAL A 17 -3.12 7.22 -8.71
N LYS A 18 -3.55 7.57 -9.92
CA LYS A 18 -4.54 8.64 -10.15
C LYS A 18 -5.97 8.25 -9.74
N LEU A 19 -6.33 6.97 -9.87
CA LEU A 19 -7.65 6.44 -9.48
C LEU A 19 -7.80 6.25 -7.96
N ASP A 20 -6.68 6.18 -7.24
CA ASP A 20 -6.64 5.88 -5.81
C ASP A 20 -6.75 7.13 -4.91
N ARG A 21 -6.73 8.34 -5.47
CA ARG A 21 -6.94 9.57 -4.69
C ARG A 21 -8.38 9.68 -4.21
N PHE A 22 -8.56 10.00 -2.93
CA PHE A 22 -9.88 10.24 -2.37
C PHE A 22 -10.39 11.64 -2.75
N ASP A 23 -11.51 11.71 -3.46
CA ASP A 23 -12.13 12.98 -3.90
C ASP A 23 -13.17 13.55 -2.92
N GLY A 24 -13.32 12.93 -1.74
CA GLY A 24 -14.31 13.29 -0.73
C GLY A 24 -15.69 12.62 -0.95
N GLY A 25 -15.91 11.95 -2.08
CA GLY A 25 -17.15 11.25 -2.42
C GLY A 25 -17.01 9.74 -2.38
N ASN A 26 -18.14 9.02 -2.37
CA ASN A 26 -18.17 7.56 -2.55
C ASN A 26 -17.21 6.77 -1.64
N PHE A 27 -17.02 7.19 -0.38
CA PHE A 27 -16.04 6.60 0.55
C PHE A 27 -16.02 5.07 0.55
N ARG A 28 -17.19 4.40 0.60
CA ARG A 28 -17.27 2.93 0.58
C ARG A 28 -16.68 2.31 -0.69
N ARG A 29 -16.84 2.95 -1.85
CA ARG A 29 -16.29 2.48 -3.12
C ARG A 29 -14.78 2.72 -3.16
N TRP A 30 -14.34 3.89 -2.73
CA TRP A 30 -12.93 4.23 -2.61
C TRP A 30 -12.21 3.26 -1.65
N GLN A 31 -12.75 3.05 -0.44
CA GLN A 31 -12.21 2.13 0.55
C GLN A 31 -12.06 0.70 0.00
N LYS A 32 -13.02 0.19 -0.78
CA LYS A 32 -12.92 -1.13 -1.43
C LYS A 32 -11.79 -1.20 -2.47
N ARG A 33 -11.61 -0.14 -3.27
CA ARG A 33 -10.48 -0.05 -4.22
C ARG A 33 -9.14 0.01 -3.51
N MET A 34 -9.05 0.84 -2.46
CA MET A 34 -7.88 0.93 -1.61
C MET A 34 -7.52 -0.40 -0.97
N HIS A 35 -8.49 -1.10 -0.39
CA HIS A 35 -8.24 -2.43 0.18
C HIS A 35 -7.72 -3.41 -0.89
N PHE A 36 -8.29 -3.41 -2.09
CA PHE A 36 -7.83 -4.26 -3.19
C PHE A 36 -6.39 -3.93 -3.62
N LEU A 37 -6.05 -2.65 -3.74
CA LEU A 37 -4.69 -2.19 -4.03
C LEU A 37 -3.70 -2.66 -2.96
N LEU A 38 -3.99 -2.36 -1.69
CA LEU A 38 -3.14 -2.71 -0.56
C LEU A 38 -2.96 -4.23 -0.41
N SER A 39 -3.99 -5.02 -0.73
CA SER A 39 -3.90 -6.48 -0.81
C SER A 39 -2.98 -6.93 -1.93
N THR A 40 -3.07 -6.32 -3.11
CA THR A 40 -2.20 -6.62 -4.27
C THR A 40 -0.73 -6.30 -3.96
N LEU A 41 -0.48 -5.23 -3.20
CA LEU A 41 0.84 -4.84 -2.71
C LEU A 41 1.31 -5.62 -1.47
N ASN A 42 0.48 -6.52 -0.94
CA ASN A 42 0.73 -7.29 0.27
C ASN A 42 1.01 -6.46 1.54
N VAL A 43 0.48 -5.23 1.61
CA VAL A 43 0.63 -4.33 2.77
C VAL A 43 -0.65 -4.18 3.59
N VAL A 44 -1.78 -4.73 3.14
CA VAL A 44 -3.08 -4.61 3.83
C VAL A 44 -3.07 -5.08 5.30
N HIS A 45 -2.14 -5.98 5.65
CA HIS A 45 -2.01 -6.52 7.01
C HIS A 45 -1.73 -5.44 8.06
N VAL A 46 -1.14 -4.29 7.70
CA VAL A 46 -0.90 -3.19 8.65
C VAL A 46 -2.19 -2.56 9.17
N LEU A 47 -3.31 -2.72 8.45
CA LEU A 47 -4.62 -2.20 8.88
C LEU A 47 -5.24 -3.01 10.02
N THR A 48 -4.80 -4.26 10.20
CA THR A 48 -5.39 -5.19 11.18
C THR A 48 -4.39 -5.68 12.22
N THR A 49 -3.09 -5.60 11.92
CA THR A 49 -2.02 -6.10 12.78
C THR A 49 -1.22 -4.92 13.32
N PRO A 50 -1.20 -4.70 14.65
CA PRO A 50 -0.42 -3.62 15.23
C PRO A 50 1.08 -3.87 15.07
N ARG A 51 1.85 -2.78 15.07
CA ARG A 51 3.31 -2.83 15.17
C ARG A 51 3.72 -3.52 16.47
N LEU A 52 4.77 -4.34 16.42
CA LEU A 52 5.36 -4.93 17.62
C LEU A 52 5.98 -3.86 18.52
N GLU A 53 5.68 -3.92 19.81
CA GLU A 53 6.32 -3.08 20.84
C GLU A 53 7.81 -3.40 21.00
N GLU A 54 8.58 -2.40 21.39
CA GLU A 54 9.99 -2.56 21.73
C GLU A 54 10.12 -3.25 23.10
N SER A 55 11.13 -4.11 23.25
CA SER A 55 11.34 -4.88 24.47
C SER A 55 12.83 -5.06 24.73
N GLU A 56 13.26 -4.97 25.99
CA GLU A 56 14.65 -5.26 26.37
C GLU A 56 14.78 -6.58 27.14
N PRO A 57 15.71 -7.48 26.77
CA PRO A 57 16.60 -7.38 25.62
C PRO A 57 15.86 -7.64 24.29
N GLU A 58 16.19 -6.88 23.25
CA GLU A 58 15.51 -6.96 21.96
C GLU A 58 16.09 -8.10 21.09
N PRO A 59 15.31 -9.12 20.74
CA PRO A 59 15.79 -10.14 19.81
C PRO A 59 15.95 -9.55 18.41
N ILE A 60 17.05 -9.85 17.72
CA ILE A 60 17.31 -9.41 16.33
C ILE A 60 16.13 -9.75 15.39
N ALA A 61 15.48 -10.89 15.60
CA ALA A 61 14.31 -11.29 14.83
C ALA A 61 13.13 -10.31 14.99
N ALA A 62 12.90 -9.82 16.21
CA ALA A 62 11.85 -8.86 16.49
C ALA A 62 12.15 -7.49 15.85
N THR A 63 13.41 -7.05 15.86
CA THR A 63 13.85 -5.83 15.15
C THR A 63 13.56 -5.93 13.65
N ARG A 64 13.86 -7.07 13.04
CA ARG A 64 13.64 -7.30 11.61
C ARG A 64 12.15 -7.31 11.25
N GLU A 65 11.30 -7.95 12.07
CA GLU A 65 9.85 -7.94 11.85
C GLU A 65 9.26 -6.53 12.02
N ARG A 66 9.72 -5.74 13.00
CA ARG A 66 9.35 -4.32 13.12
C ARG A 66 9.69 -3.52 11.87
N GLN A 67 10.92 -3.65 11.36
CA GLN A 67 11.33 -2.94 10.15
C GLN A 67 10.50 -3.31 8.92
N LYS A 68 10.11 -4.60 8.78
CA LYS A 68 9.20 -5.01 7.71
C LYS A 68 7.82 -4.35 7.85
N TRP A 69 7.29 -4.33 9.07
CA TRP A 69 6.02 -3.70 9.36
C TRP A 69 6.08 -2.19 9.08
N ASP A 70 7.13 -1.50 9.53
CA ASP A 70 7.33 -0.06 9.32
C ASP A 70 7.38 0.31 7.84
N ASN A 71 8.05 -0.51 7.02
CA ASN A 71 8.09 -0.31 5.57
C ASN A 71 6.72 -0.54 4.92
N ALA A 72 5.97 -1.56 5.38
CA ALA A 72 4.62 -1.82 4.88
C ALA A 72 3.65 -0.70 5.27
N ASP A 73 3.78 -0.16 6.48
CA ASP A 73 2.97 0.95 6.98
C ASP A 73 3.24 2.23 6.18
N TYR A 74 4.51 2.57 5.96
CA TYR A 74 4.89 3.71 5.12
C TYR A 74 4.25 3.64 3.72
N MET A 75 4.31 2.46 3.07
CA MET A 75 3.68 2.27 1.77
C MET A 75 2.15 2.35 1.84
N CYS A 76 1.54 1.73 2.86
CA CYS A 76 0.10 1.75 3.07
C CYS A 76 -0.42 3.18 3.23
N MET A 77 0.21 3.95 4.13
CA MET A 77 -0.14 5.34 4.42
C MET A 77 0.07 6.24 3.20
N GLY A 78 1.14 6.02 2.42
CA GLY A 78 1.38 6.76 1.18
C GLY A 78 0.27 6.60 0.13
N HIS A 79 -0.42 5.46 0.11
CA HIS A 79 -1.59 5.26 -0.76
C HIS A 79 -2.87 5.83 -0.15
N ILE A 80 -3.10 5.65 1.15
CA ILE A 80 -4.34 6.10 1.83
C ILE A 80 -4.42 7.62 1.90
N LEU A 81 -3.28 8.30 2.11
CA LEU A 81 -3.22 9.75 2.32
C LEU A 81 -3.00 10.57 1.05
N ASN A 82 -2.89 9.94 -0.12
CA ASN A 82 -2.68 10.60 -1.41
C ASN A 82 -3.95 11.26 -1.98
#